data_AF-D2I3D9-F1
#
_entry.id   AF-D2I3D9-F1
#
_cell.length_a   1.000
_cell.length_b   1.000
_cell.length_c   1.000
_cell.angle_alpha   90.00
_cell.angle_beta   90.00
_cell.angle_gamma   90.00
#
_symmetry.space_group_name_H-M   'P 1'
#
loop_
_entity.id
_entity.type
_entity.pdbx_description
1 polymer ?
#
loop_
_entity_poly.entity_id
_entity_poly.type
_entity_poly.pdbx_seq_one_letter_code
_entity_poly.pdbx_strand_id
1 'polypeptide(L)'
;FECFKMKNSVNYHLLFILVLFSLIVTTVYLKVKEPVFHQVMYGMLVFTLVLRSIYIVTWVYPWLRGLGYTSLGIFLMGFLLWNVDNIFCDSLRNFRKKVPPIIGVATQFHAWWHILTGLGSYLHILF
;
A
#
# COMPACT_ATOMS: atom_id res chain seq x y z
N PHE A 1 -14.15 22.73 16.50
CA PHE A 1 -13.55 21.56 17.18
C PHE A 1 -14.57 20.56 17.72
N GLU A 2 -15.83 20.93 17.96
CA GLU A 2 -16.86 19.97 18.43
C GLU A 2 -17.37 18.97 17.35
N CYS A 3 -17.17 19.26 16.07
CA CYS A 3 -17.68 18.43 14.96
C CYS A 3 -17.00 17.05 14.82
N PHE A 4 -15.80 16.87 15.40
CA PHE A 4 -15.05 15.61 15.37
C PHE A 4 -15.13 14.83 16.69
N LYS A 5 -16.11 15.13 17.56
CA LYS A 5 -16.33 14.32 18.76
C LYS A 5 -16.69 12.90 18.29
N MET A 6 -15.88 11.93 18.70
CA MET A 6 -16.00 10.53 18.30
C MET A 6 -17.32 9.98 18.85
N LYS A 7 -18.41 10.14 18.10
CA LYS A 7 -19.67 9.50 18.41
C LYS A 7 -19.45 8.01 18.14
N ASN A 8 -19.66 7.18 19.16
CA ASN A 8 -19.41 5.74 19.09
C ASN A 8 -20.50 5.05 18.25
N SER A 9 -20.63 5.43 16.99
CA SER A 9 -21.61 4.93 16.03
C SER A 9 -20.88 4.16 14.95
N VAL A 10 -21.11 2.85 14.89
CA VAL A 10 -20.58 2.00 13.84
C VAL A 10 -21.31 2.32 12.53
N ASN A 11 -20.55 2.57 11.46
CA ASN A 11 -21.12 2.74 10.13
C ASN A 11 -21.39 1.37 9.49
N TYR A 12 -22.55 0.78 9.79
CA TYR A 12 -22.94 -0.56 9.29
C TYR A 12 -23.02 -0.65 7.77
N HIS A 13 -23.37 0.44 7.08
CA HIS A 13 -23.39 0.47 5.61
C HIS A 13 -21.99 0.30 5.03
N LEU A 14 -21.02 1.07 5.51
CA LEU A 14 -19.63 0.95 5.07
C LEU A 14 -19.04 -0.42 5.42
N LEU A 15 -19.32 -0.92 6.64
CA LEU A 15 -18.90 -2.24 7.08
C LEU A 15 -19.39 -3.33 6.11
N PHE A 16 -20.68 -3.34 5.78
CA PHE A 16 -21.27 -4.31 4.87
C PHE A 16 -20.63 -4.25 3.48
N ILE A 17 -20.42 -3.04 2.94
CA ILE A 17 -19.78 -2.85 1.62
C ILE A 17 -18.35 -3.41 1.61
N LEU A 18 -17.55 -3.14 2.64
CA LEU A 18 -16.16 -3.62 2.71
C LEU A 18 -16.07 -5.14 2.87
N VAL A 19 -16.97 -5.74 3.65
CA VAL A 19 -17.06 -7.21 3.78
C VAL A 19 -17.47 -7.83 2.45
N LEU A 20 -18.51 -7.32 1.80
CA LEU A 20 -18.98 -7.83 0.51
C LEU A 20 -17.89 -7.71 -0.57
N PHE A 21 -17.20 -6.56 -0.65
CA PHE A 21 -16.07 -6.35 -1.54
C PHE A 21 -14.98 -7.42 -1.31
N SER A 22 -14.59 -7.64 -0.06
CA SER A 22 -13.54 -8.61 0.29
C SER A 22 -13.93 -10.04 -0.10
N LEU A 23 -15.20 -10.43 0.11
CA LEU A 23 -15.71 -11.75 -0.27
C LEU A 23 -15.72 -11.97 -1.79
N ILE A 24 -16.16 -10.96 -2.55
CA ILE A 24 -16.18 -11.01 -4.01
C ILE A 24 -14.77 -11.16 -4.55
N VAL A 25 -13.84 -10.28 -4.14
CA VAL A 25 -12.45 -10.30 -4.60
C VAL A 25 -11.79 -11.64 -4.27
N THR A 26 -11.99 -12.14 -3.04
CA THR A 26 -11.42 -13.43 -2.60
C THR A 26 -11.94 -14.59 -3.44
N THR A 27 -13.26 -14.65 -3.66
CA THR A 27 -13.90 -15.74 -4.41
C THR A 27 -13.45 -15.75 -5.88
N VAL A 28 -13.43 -14.58 -6.53
CA VAL A 28 -12.97 -14.44 -7.92
C VAL A 28 -11.49 -14.82 -8.03
N TYR A 29 -10.65 -14.31 -7.11
CA TYR A 29 -9.21 -14.59 -7.14
C TYR A 29 -8.90 -16.08 -6.98
N LEU A 30 -9.60 -16.79 -6.08
CA LEU A 30 -9.40 -18.23 -5.89
C LEU A 30 -9.83 -19.08 -7.10
N LYS A 31 -10.75 -18.57 -7.93
CA LYS A 31 -11.22 -19.26 -9.14
C LYS A 31 -10.34 -18.97 -10.35
N VAL A 32 -10.04 -17.69 -10.60
CA VAL A 32 -9.36 -17.23 -11.83
C VAL A 32 -7.84 -17.24 -11.67
N LYS A 33 -7.32 -17.06 -10.45
CA LYS A 33 -5.88 -17.09 -10.09
C LYS A 33 -4.99 -16.12 -10.88
N GLU A 34 -5.57 -15.07 -11.44
CA GLU A 34 -4.84 -14.03 -12.15
C GLU A 34 -4.26 -12.99 -11.17
N PRO A 35 -2.93 -12.81 -11.10
CA PRO A 35 -2.30 -11.91 -10.12
C PRO A 35 -2.64 -10.44 -10.39
N VAL A 36 -2.83 -10.07 -11.65
CA VAL A 36 -3.18 -8.69 -12.06
C VAL A 36 -4.54 -8.28 -11.50
N PHE A 37 -5.51 -9.21 -11.44
CA PHE A 37 -6.82 -8.93 -10.84
C PHE A 37 -6.68 -8.47 -9.39
N HIS A 38 -5.92 -9.20 -8.57
CA HIS A 38 -5.71 -8.84 -7.17
C HIS A 38 -4.98 -7.49 -7.03
N GLN A 39 -3.96 -7.24 -7.86
CA GLN A 39 -3.23 -5.97 -7.86
C GLN A 39 -4.14 -4.77 -8.12
N VAL A 40 -5.04 -4.88 -9.10
CA VAL A 40 -5.98 -3.80 -9.44
C VAL A 40 -6.99 -3.58 -8.30
N MET A 41 -7.56 -4.65 -7.74
CA MET A 41 -8.53 -4.53 -6.64
C MET A 41 -7.90 -3.91 -5.39
N TYR A 42 -6.69 -4.35 -5.02
CA TYR A 42 -5.92 -3.76 -3.93
C TYR A 42 -5.55 -2.29 -4.21
N GLY A 43 -5.11 -1.99 -5.44
CA GLY A 43 -4.78 -0.63 -5.87
C GLY A 43 -5.95 0.35 -5.75
N MET A 44 -7.17 -0.08 -6.07
CA MET A 44 -8.37 0.74 -5.87
C MET A 44 -8.62 1.06 -4.40
N LEU A 45 -8.48 0.09 -3.49
CA LEU A 45 -8.60 0.33 -2.05
C LEU A 45 -7.56 1.35 -1.58
N VAL A 46 -6.29 1.15 -1.93
CA VAL A 46 -5.20 2.07 -1.57
C VAL A 46 -5.47 3.47 -2.13
N PHE A 47 -5.95 3.59 -3.36
CA PHE A 47 -6.30 4.88 -3.96
C PHE A 47 -7.39 5.60 -3.16
N THR A 48 -8.45 4.91 -2.75
CA THR A 48 -9.50 5.51 -1.91
C THR A 48 -8.98 5.97 -0.55
N LEU A 49 -8.07 5.19 0.08
CA LEU A 49 -7.41 5.58 1.32
C LEU A 49 -6.55 6.83 1.13
N VAL A 50 -5.76 6.90 0.05
CA VAL A 50 -4.92 8.06 -0.27
C VAL A 50 -5.75 9.32 -0.47
N LEU A 51 -6.86 9.25 -1.22
CA LEU A 51 -7.76 10.41 -1.38
C LEU A 51 -8.30 10.90 -0.03
N ARG A 52 -8.70 9.96 0.84
CA ARG A 52 -9.17 10.30 2.18
C ARG A 52 -8.07 10.94 3.04
N SER A 53 -6.84 10.40 2.99
CA SER A 53 -5.69 10.98 3.65
C SER A 53 -5.35 12.37 3.16
N ILE A 54 -5.37 12.61 1.85
CA ILE A 54 -5.16 13.92 1.25
C ILE A 54 -6.21 14.90 1.76
N TYR A 55 -7.49 14.51 1.79
CA TYR A 55 -8.56 15.35 2.33
C TYR A 55 -8.30 15.75 3.79
N ILE A 56 -7.97 14.79 4.66
CA ILE A 56 -7.71 15.04 6.09
C ILE A 56 -6.53 16.01 6.25
N VAL A 57 -5.45 15.79 5.53
CA VAL A 57 -4.21 16.53 5.70
C VAL A 57 -4.22 17.92 5.03
N THR A 58 -5.13 18.15 4.09
CA THR A 58 -5.30 19.44 3.42
C THR A 58 -6.30 20.32 4.14
N TRP A 59 -7.44 19.78 4.57
CA TRP A 59 -8.59 20.55 5.05
C TRP A 59 -8.88 20.41 6.54
N VAL A 60 -8.45 19.34 7.20
CA VAL A 60 -8.83 19.06 8.60
C VAL A 60 -7.66 19.27 9.55
N TYR A 61 -6.56 18.55 9.34
CA TYR A 61 -5.40 18.51 10.23
C TYR A 61 -4.10 18.77 9.46
N PRO A 62 -3.82 20.04 9.10
CA PRO A 62 -2.66 20.40 8.28
C PRO A 62 -1.31 20.15 8.97
N TRP A 63 -1.29 20.01 10.30
CA TRP A 63 -0.06 19.63 11.02
C TRP A 63 0.39 18.19 10.73
N LEU A 64 -0.49 17.32 10.24
CA LEU A 64 -0.16 15.93 9.87
C LEU A 64 0.48 15.83 8.47
N ARG A 65 0.70 16.94 7.75
CA ARG A 65 1.27 16.97 6.38
C ARG A 65 2.58 16.21 6.28
N GLY A 66 3.51 16.46 7.21
CA GLY A 66 4.80 15.77 7.21
C GLY A 66 4.65 14.24 7.28
N LEU A 67 3.83 13.76 8.23
CA LEU A 67 3.59 12.33 8.44
C LEU A 67 2.83 11.69 7.26
N GLY A 68 1.76 12.33 6.79
CA GLY A 68 0.94 11.84 5.69
C GLY A 68 1.69 11.75 4.36
N TYR A 69 2.45 12.79 3.98
CA TYR A 69 3.25 12.75 2.75
C TYR A 69 4.46 11.83 2.87
N THR A 70 5.05 11.67 4.07
CA THR A 70 6.11 10.68 4.29
C THR A 70 5.58 9.26 4.09
N SER A 71 4.42 8.93 4.71
CA SER A 71 3.74 7.64 4.52
C SER A 71 3.48 7.34 3.04
N LEU A 72 2.90 8.30 2.31
CA LEU A 72 2.64 8.16 0.87
C LEU A 72 3.93 7.98 0.06
N GLY A 73 4.95 8.80 0.34
CA GLY A 73 6.24 8.76 -0.35
C GLY A 73 6.96 7.43 -0.22
N ILE A 74 7.05 6.89 1.00
CA ILE A 74 7.71 5.60 1.22
C ILE A 74 6.92 4.43 0.62
N PHE A 75 5.58 4.49 0.65
CA PHE A 75 4.74 3.47 0.02
C PHE A 75 4.92 3.46 -1.50
N LEU A 76 4.91 4.64 -2.14
CA LEU A 76 5.16 4.78 -3.58
C LEU A 76 6.58 4.38 -3.98
N MET A 77 7.59 4.69 -3.16
CA MET A 77 8.95 4.23 -3.39
C MET A 77 9.03 2.70 -3.36
N GLY A 78 8.39 2.07 -2.37
CA GLY A 78 8.26 0.61 -2.35
C GLY A 78 7.62 0.08 -3.63
N PHE A 79 6.47 0.66 -4.03
CA PHE A 79 5.76 0.23 -5.24
C PHE A 79 6.61 0.40 -6.51
N LEU A 80 7.41 1.45 -6.60
CA LEU A 80 8.38 1.63 -7.69
C LEU A 80 9.41 0.50 -7.69
N LEU A 81 10.02 0.20 -6.54
CA LEU A 81 11.00 -0.89 -6.43
C LEU A 81 10.40 -2.25 -6.81
N TRP A 82 9.14 -2.50 -6.44
CA TRP A 82 8.42 -3.70 -6.85
C TRP A 82 8.26 -3.80 -8.37
N ASN A 83 7.91 -2.71 -9.05
CA ASN A 83 7.81 -2.69 -10.52
C ASN A 83 9.18 -2.91 -11.18
N VAL A 84 10.24 -2.28 -10.65
CA VAL A 84 11.60 -2.49 -11.15
C VAL A 84 12.01 -3.96 -11.01
N ASP A 85 11.73 -4.62 -9.88
CA ASP A 85 12.04 -6.03 -9.68
C ASP A 85 11.28 -6.93 -10.66
N ASN A 86 10.00 -6.65 -10.92
CA ASN A 86 9.18 -7.43 -11.86
C ASN A 86 9.63 -7.25 -13.31
N ILE A 87 9.90 -6.01 -13.75
CA ILE A 87 10.27 -5.71 -15.15
C ILE A 87 11.69 -6.20 -15.44
N PHE A 88 12.63 -6.01 -14.52
CA PHE A 88 14.05 -6.36 -14.70
C PHE A 88 14.45 -7.66 -13.99
N CYS A 89 13.49 -8.55 -13.72
CA CYS A 89 13.69 -9.75 -12.90
C CYS A 89 14.89 -10.60 -13.34
N ASP A 90 14.96 -10.94 -14.63
CA ASP A 90 16.04 -11.79 -15.15
C ASP A 90 17.39 -11.10 -15.09
N SER A 91 17.45 -9.80 -15.40
CA SER A 91 18.68 -9.01 -15.34
C SER A 91 19.20 -8.90 -13.91
N LEU A 92 18.33 -8.57 -12.96
CA LEU A 92 18.68 -8.49 -11.54
C LEU A 92 19.09 -9.85 -10.98
N ARG A 93 18.37 -10.92 -11.33
CA ARG A 93 18.72 -12.28 -10.89
C ARG A 93 20.07 -12.73 -11.45
N ASN A 94 20.38 -12.43 -12.70
CA ASN A 94 21.67 -12.76 -13.30
C ASN A 94 22.80 -11.91 -12.72
N PHE A 95 22.55 -10.64 -12.42
CA PHE A 95 23.50 -9.77 -11.71
C PHE A 95 23.82 -10.32 -10.32
N ARG A 96 22.79 -10.71 -9.55
CA ARG A 96 22.93 -11.24 -8.18
C ARG A 96 23.77 -12.52 -8.11
N LYS A 97 23.81 -13.33 -9.17
CA LYS A 97 24.68 -14.53 -9.26
C LYS A 97 26.17 -14.19 -9.36
N LYS A 98 26.53 -12.98 -9.78
CA LYS A 98 27.90 -12.57 -10.10
C LYS A 98 28.53 -11.65 -9.05
N VAL A 99 27.76 -11.20 -8.06
CA VAL A 99 28.19 -10.22 -7.05
C VAL A 99 28.21 -10.82 -5.65
N PRO A 100 28.95 -10.23 -4.70
CA PRO A 100 28.94 -10.64 -3.32
C PRO A 100 27.53 -10.60 -2.68
N PRO A 101 27.26 -11.43 -1.66
CA PRO A 101 25.93 -11.55 -1.05
C PRO A 101 25.32 -10.23 -0.56
N ILE A 102 26.14 -9.29 -0.07
CA ILE A 102 25.68 -7.98 0.44
C ILE A 102 25.02 -7.17 -0.69
N ILE A 103 25.65 -7.13 -1.87
CA ILE A 103 25.11 -6.47 -3.05
C ILE A 103 23.90 -7.26 -3.58
N GLY A 104 23.96 -8.59 -3.43
CA GLY A 104 22.84 -9.49 -3.68
C GLY A 104 21.57 -9.07 -2.91
N VAL A 105 21.69 -8.85 -1.61
CA VAL A 105 20.58 -8.38 -0.74
C VAL A 105 20.14 -6.97 -1.09
N ALA A 106 21.08 -6.05 -1.31
CA ALA A 106 20.77 -4.67 -1.66
C ALA A 106 19.94 -4.56 -2.95
N THR A 107 20.14 -5.47 -3.89
CA THR A 107 19.41 -5.53 -5.17
C THR A 107 18.16 -6.41 -5.14
N GLN A 108 17.72 -6.91 -3.97
CA GLN A 108 16.41 -7.57 -3.80
C GLN A 108 15.32 -6.52 -3.62
N PHE A 109 14.91 -5.87 -4.70
CA PHE A 109 13.93 -4.78 -4.65
C PHE A 109 12.55 -5.25 -4.18
N HIS A 110 12.19 -6.51 -4.42
CA HIS A 110 10.98 -7.09 -3.83
C HIS A 110 11.05 -7.15 -2.29
N ALA A 111 12.21 -7.41 -1.70
CA ALA A 111 12.37 -7.39 -0.24
C ALA A 111 12.26 -5.95 0.31
N TRP A 112 12.88 -4.98 -0.38
CA TRP A 112 12.73 -3.57 -0.02
C TRP A 112 11.30 -3.06 -0.15
N TRP A 113 10.53 -3.55 -1.14
CA TRP A 113 9.11 -3.24 -1.26
C TRP A 113 8.32 -3.61 0.00
N HIS A 114 8.53 -4.82 0.57
CA HIS A 114 7.89 -5.23 1.82
C HIS A 114 8.23 -4.30 2.99
N ILE A 115 9.50 -3.94 3.14
CA ILE A 115 9.96 -3.03 4.21
C ILE A 115 9.30 -1.66 4.06
N LEU A 116 9.35 -1.09 2.86
CA LEU A 116 8.87 0.27 2.59
C LEU A 116 7.35 0.38 2.65
N THR A 117 6.61 -0.58 2.10
CA THR A 117 5.14 -0.59 2.17
C THR A 117 4.63 -0.94 3.56
N GLY A 118 5.34 -1.82 4.29
CA GLY A 118 5.08 -2.09 5.70
C GLY A 118 5.24 -0.83 6.56
N LEU A 119 6.36 -0.11 6.40
CA LEU A 119 6.58 1.16 7.09
C LEU A 119 5.56 2.23 6.65
N GLY A 120 5.25 2.32 5.36
CA GLY A 120 4.22 3.22 4.80
C GLY A 120 2.85 3.01 5.44
N SER A 121 2.45 1.75 5.54
CA SER A 121 1.18 1.35 6.17
C SER A 121 1.18 1.64 7.66
N TYR A 122 2.29 1.40 8.36
CA TYR A 122 2.44 1.74 9.78
C TYR A 122 2.30 3.25 10.02
N LEU A 123 2.99 4.08 9.22
CA LEU A 123 2.86 5.53 9.30
C LEU A 123 1.44 6.00 8.99
N HIS A 124 0.74 5.35 8.06
CA HIS A 124 -0.66 5.66 7.75
C HIS A 124 -1.61 5.38 8.92
N ILE A 125 -1.35 4.33 9.71
CA ILE A 125 -2.14 4.01 10.91
C ILE A 125 -1.92 5.04 12.03
N LEU A 126 -0.75 5.68 12.08
CA LEU A 126 -0.38 6.62 13.16
C LEU A 126 -1.06 7.99 13.08
N PHE A 127 -1.65 8.39 11.96
CA PHE A 127 -2.24 9.72 11.77
C PHE A 127 -3.72 9.68 11.43
#